data_AF-A0A7S4SLG6-F1
#
_entry.id   AF-A0A7S4SLG6-F1
#
_cell.length_a   1.000
_cell.length_b   1.000
_cell.length_c   1.000
_cell.angle_alpha   90.00
_cell.angle_beta   90.00
_cell.angle_gamma   90.00
#
_symmetry.space_group_name_H-M   'P 1'
#
loop_
_entity.id
_entity.type
_entity.pdbx_description
1 polymer ?
#
loop_
_entity_poly.entity_id
_entity_poly.type
_entity_poly.pdbx_seq_one_letter_code
_entity_poly.pdbx_strand_id
1 'polypeptide(L)'
;SGYGRSKAFQPTFLFVIAITFLSVIALCILYNAVLYLNEKRNRKQQQMNRDTTSASTENDDFLETEEPSVAGKKFTFKSPLDIWLTALTKYPGLFLVVSLAVPCTLSYLGIEASNRTLNVNLDFLTYLAMDSDEVVFGDHFDAAVDFQKETMAKFDGICDVVQNPDKSRRHLAQQGERMDIFYQSPEWTWEKGANVFTAASLHGIKELEERIKEHPGWASNCYQVFAHSKLQCAPFWSVSDRFFDSDGQLKDIDSVLLDMLEEGLVTMTDKYFSVENLASNFTRTSIYLRKGVGSDFFKDLHRDILWP
;
A
#
# COMPACT_ATOMS: atom_id res chain seq x y z
N SER A 1 8.01 -21.44 10.32
CA SER A 1 7.26 -20.24 10.75
C SER A 1 5.93 -20.23 10.03
N GLY A 2 4.85 -19.97 10.74
CA GLY A 2 3.49 -20.07 10.20
C GLY A 2 3.16 -18.87 9.32
N TYR A 3 3.00 -19.10 8.02
CA TYR A 3 2.49 -18.10 7.08
C TYR A 3 1.05 -17.72 7.47
N GLY A 4 0.89 -16.51 8.01
CA GLY A 4 -0.40 -15.88 8.21
C GLY A 4 -1.04 -15.61 6.86
N ARG A 5 -1.98 -16.48 6.46
CA ARG A 5 -2.90 -16.19 5.35
C ARG A 5 -3.60 -14.86 5.63
N SER A 6 -3.33 -13.87 4.78
CA SER A 6 -4.19 -12.69 4.59
C SER A 6 -5.63 -13.17 4.52
N LYS A 7 -6.40 -12.90 5.59
CA LYS A 7 -7.83 -13.19 5.61
C LYS A 7 -8.46 -12.18 4.67
N ALA A 8 -8.83 -12.67 3.48
CA ALA A 8 -9.62 -11.95 2.51
C ALA A 8 -10.71 -11.12 3.23
N PHE A 9 -10.70 -9.81 2.97
CA PHE A 9 -11.63 -8.84 3.52
C PHE A 9 -13.06 -9.36 3.32
N GLN A 10 -13.67 -9.88 4.38
CA GLN A 10 -14.91 -10.65 4.24
C GLN A 10 -16.05 -9.72 3.77
N PRO A 11 -16.82 -10.11 2.74
CA PRO A 11 -17.95 -9.32 2.21
C PRO A 11 -19.05 -9.07 3.25
N THR A 12 -19.00 -9.74 4.40
CA THR A 12 -19.88 -9.52 5.55
C THR A 12 -19.75 -8.11 6.14
N PHE A 13 -18.55 -7.50 6.12
CA PHE A 13 -18.35 -6.17 6.67
C PHE A 13 -19.05 -5.07 5.86
N LEU A 14 -18.93 -5.14 4.53
CA LEU A 14 -19.64 -4.22 3.63
C LEU A 14 -21.16 -4.37 3.72
N PHE A 15 -21.64 -5.59 3.95
CA PHE A 15 -23.07 -5.86 4.12
C PHE A 15 -23.63 -5.22 5.41
N VAL A 16 -22.88 -5.25 6.51
CA VAL A 16 -23.28 -4.60 7.77
C VAL A 16 -23.27 -3.07 7.65
N ILE A 17 -22.27 -2.50 6.96
CA ILE A 17 -22.25 -1.06 6.67
C ILE A 17 -23.47 -0.68 5.81
N ALA A 18 -23.80 -1.46 4.79
CA ALA A 18 -24.96 -1.20 3.95
C ALA A 18 -26.28 -1.25 4.74
N ILE A 19 -26.46 -2.23 5.63
CA ILE A 19 -27.68 -2.33 6.46
C ILE A 19 -27.79 -1.15 7.43
N THR A 20 -26.69 -0.77 8.09
CA THR A 20 -26.70 0.38 9.00
C THR A 20 -27.01 1.68 8.25
N PHE A 21 -26.42 1.89 7.08
CA PHE A 21 -26.75 3.03 6.21
C PHE A 21 -28.23 3.05 5.81
N LEU A 22 -28.77 1.91 5.38
CA LEU A 22 -30.18 1.77 5.01
C LEU A 22 -31.12 2.04 6.19
N SER A 23 -30.75 1.60 7.40
CA SER A 23 -31.54 1.85 8.62
C SER A 23 -31.58 3.34 8.98
N VAL A 24 -30.46 4.05 8.81
CA VAL A 24 -30.39 5.51 9.03
C VAL A 24 -31.23 6.24 7.99
N ILE A 25 -31.15 5.84 6.71
CA ILE A 25 -31.97 6.41 5.65
C ILE A 25 -33.47 6.19 5.94
N ALA A 26 -33.85 4.98 6.36
CA ALA A 26 -35.24 4.68 6.71
C ALA A 26 -35.74 5.53 7.89
N LEU A 27 -34.91 5.75 8.92
CA LEU A 27 -35.24 6.63 10.04
C LEU A 27 -35.39 8.10 9.60
N CYS A 28 -34.54 8.59 8.69
CA CYS A 28 -34.67 9.92 8.11
C CYS A 28 -35.97 10.08 7.32
N ILE A 29 -36.37 9.06 6.55
CA ILE A 29 -37.64 9.06 5.79
C ILE A 29 -38.84 9.08 6.73
N LEU A 30 -38.83 8.22 7.75
CA LEU A 30 -39.89 8.18 8.77
C LEU A 30 -40.01 9.52 9.53
N TYR A 31 -38.88 10.11 9.90
CA TYR A 31 -38.86 11.41 10.56
C TYR A 31 -39.46 12.52 9.69
N ASN A 32 -39.09 12.58 8.40
CA ASN A 32 -39.67 13.53 7.46
C ASN A 32 -41.17 13.30 7.24
N ALA A 33 -41.62 12.05 7.19
CA ALA A 33 -43.04 11.72 7.09
C ALA A 33 -43.83 12.19 8.32
N VAL A 34 -43.28 12.01 9.53
CA VAL A 34 -43.89 12.48 10.78
C VAL A 34 -43.98 14.01 10.80
N LEU A 35 -42.91 14.71 10.39
CA LEU A 35 -42.93 16.17 10.28
C LEU A 35 -44.01 16.65 9.31
N TYR A 36 -44.13 16.01 8.15
CA TYR A 36 -45.14 16.32 7.15
C TYR A 36 -46.56 16.14 7.70
N LEU A 37 -46.81 15.04 8.42
CA LEU A 37 -48.13 14.78 9.04
C LEU A 37 -48.47 15.80 10.13
N ASN A 38 -47.50 16.21 10.94
CA ASN A 38 -47.70 17.25 11.94
C ASN A 38 -48.01 18.61 11.31
N GLU A 39 -47.32 18.98 10.23
CA GLU A 39 -47.63 20.22 9.50
C GLU A 39 -49.04 20.19 8.91
N LYS A 40 -49.45 19.06 8.33
CA LYS A 40 -50.81 18.86 7.81
C LYS A 40 -51.87 18.99 8.90
N ARG A 41 -51.60 18.49 10.12
CA ARG A 41 -52.49 18.63 11.27
C ARG A 41 -52.65 20.09 11.71
N ASN A 42 -51.54 20.83 11.77
CA ASN A 42 -51.56 22.25 12.14
C ASN A 42 -52.32 23.11 11.14
N ARG A 43 -52.19 22.83 9.83
CA ARG A 43 -52.98 23.53 8.79
C ARG A 43 -54.49 23.31 8.97
N LYS A 44 -54.92 22.09 9.32
CA LYS A 44 -56.33 21.80 9.61
C LYS A 44 -56.86 22.55 10.83
N GLN A 45 -56.05 22.70 11.89
CA GLN A 45 -56.43 23.48 13.07
C GLN A 45 -56.56 24.98 12.76
N GLN A 46 -55.68 25.53 11.93
CA GLN A 46 -55.76 26.94 11.52
C GLN A 46 -57.00 27.23 10.67
N GLN A 47 -57.42 26.30 9.80
CA GLN A 47 -58.67 26.44 9.04
C GLN A 47 -59.91 26.44 9.96
N MET A 48 -59.99 25.50 10.92
CA MET A 48 -61.09 25.47 11.87
C MET A 48 -61.20 26.74 12.72
N ASN A 49 -60.08 27.30 13.18
CA ASN A 49 -60.10 28.56 13.94
C ASN A 49 -60.55 29.76 13.08
N ARG A 50 -60.16 29.79 11.79
CA ARG A 50 -60.57 30.85 10.87
C ARG A 50 -62.08 30.83 10.59
N ASP A 51 -62.64 29.65 10.36
CA ASP A 51 -64.09 29.48 10.12
C ASP A 51 -64.92 29.80 11.38
N THR A 52 -64.34 29.63 12.58
CA THR A 52 -65.00 29.99 13.84
C THR A 52 -64.99 31.51 14.09
N THR A 53 -63.97 32.22 13.58
CA THR A 53 -63.85 33.68 13.78
C THR A 53 -64.63 34.48 12.72
N SER A 54 -64.88 33.90 11.54
CA SER A 54 -65.72 34.52 10.50
C SER A 54 -67.23 34.41 10.75
N ALA A 55 -67.66 33.73 11.82
CA ALA A 55 -69.07 33.61 12.20
C ALA A 55 -69.51 34.64 13.27
N SER A 56 -68.63 35.52 13.74
CA SER A 56 -68.89 36.41 14.88
C SER A 56 -68.67 37.92 14.63
N THR A 57 -68.65 38.38 13.39
CA THR A 57 -68.48 39.83 13.10
C THR A 57 -69.38 40.25 11.95
N GLU A 58 -70.66 40.40 12.26
CA GLU A 58 -71.56 41.36 11.63
C GLU A 58 -71.63 42.56 12.57
N ASN A 59 -70.80 43.57 12.32
CA ASN A 59 -71.07 45.01 12.48
C ASN A 59 -69.77 45.84 12.50
N ASP A 60 -69.86 46.93 11.75
CA ASP A 60 -69.14 48.20 11.82
C ASP A 60 -67.77 48.36 11.13
N ASP A 61 -67.86 49.01 9.96
CA ASP A 61 -66.99 50.03 9.38
C ASP A 61 -65.70 50.39 10.11
N PHE A 62 -64.56 50.03 9.52
CA PHE A 62 -63.43 50.96 9.40
C PHE A 62 -62.46 50.52 8.30
N LEU A 63 -62.23 51.42 7.34
CA LEU A 63 -61.20 51.30 6.30
C LEU A 63 -59.82 51.48 6.93
N GLU A 64 -58.95 50.47 6.83
CA GLU A 64 -57.52 50.73 6.63
C GLU A 64 -56.88 49.59 5.84
N THR A 65 -56.21 49.99 4.77
CA THR A 65 -55.67 49.11 3.73
C THR A 65 -54.23 48.77 4.10
N GLU A 66 -54.00 47.62 4.73
CA GLU A 66 -52.64 47.07 4.88
C GLU A 66 -52.41 45.95 3.87
N GLU A 67 -51.36 46.13 3.06
CA GLU A 67 -50.93 45.18 2.04
C GLU A 67 -50.55 43.81 2.65
N PRO A 68 -50.99 42.70 2.06
CA PRO A 68 -50.58 41.38 2.51
C PRO A 68 -49.10 41.15 2.17
N SER A 69 -48.21 41.36 3.14
CA SER A 69 -46.82 40.90 3.03
C SER A 69 -46.82 39.37 2.91
N VAL A 70 -46.58 38.88 1.70
CA VAL A 70 -46.38 37.47 1.41
C VAL A 70 -45.03 37.10 2.02
N ALA A 71 -45.05 36.76 3.31
CA ALA A 71 -43.92 36.24 4.06
C ALA A 71 -43.57 34.85 3.49
N GLY A 72 -42.78 34.84 2.42
CA GLY A 72 -42.12 33.66 1.91
C GLY A 72 -41.29 33.06 3.05
N LYS A 73 -41.74 31.92 3.59
CA LYS A 73 -40.98 31.15 4.58
C LYS A 73 -39.64 30.79 3.95
N LYS A 74 -38.59 31.52 4.33
CA LYS A 74 -37.21 31.19 3.99
C LYS A 74 -36.94 29.78 4.54
N PHE A 75 -36.79 28.82 3.64
CA PHE A 75 -36.28 27.50 3.98
C PHE A 75 -34.81 27.67 4.37
N THR A 76 -34.56 27.80 5.67
CA THR A 76 -33.20 27.74 6.20
C THR A 76 -32.76 26.29 6.18
N PHE A 77 -31.80 25.98 5.32
CA PHE A 77 -31.12 24.69 5.33
C PHE A 77 -30.44 24.55 6.70
N LYS A 78 -30.94 23.64 7.54
CA LYS A 78 -30.32 23.36 8.83
C LYS A 78 -28.99 22.65 8.59
N SER A 79 -27.94 23.13 9.24
CA SER A 79 -26.65 22.46 9.23
C SER A 79 -26.82 21.02 9.74
N PRO A 80 -26.04 20.04 9.25
CA PRO A 80 -26.07 18.67 9.78
C PRO A 80 -25.93 18.61 11.30
N LEU A 81 -25.15 19.53 11.88
CA LEU A 81 -25.01 19.71 13.33
C LEU A 81 -26.32 20.12 14.01
N ASP A 82 -27.11 21.00 13.38
CA ASP A 82 -28.40 21.45 13.94
C ASP A 82 -29.43 20.33 13.95
N ILE A 83 -29.41 19.46 12.93
CA ILE A 83 -30.27 18.27 12.89
C ILE A 83 -29.89 17.34 14.05
N TRP A 84 -28.61 17.14 14.28
CA TRP A 84 -28.09 16.31 15.36
C TRP A 84 -28.43 16.87 16.75
N LEU A 85 -28.22 18.18 16.96
CA LEU A 85 -28.60 18.86 18.19
C LEU A 85 -30.13 18.87 18.41
N THR A 86 -30.91 19.02 17.34
CA THR A 86 -32.38 18.95 17.42
C THR A 86 -32.83 17.54 17.82
N ALA A 87 -32.18 16.49 17.30
CA ALA A 87 -32.48 15.11 17.68
C ALA A 87 -32.14 14.84 19.15
N LEU A 88 -30.99 15.34 19.62
CA LEU A 88 -30.53 15.19 20.99
C LEU A 88 -31.45 15.91 22.00
N THR A 89 -31.94 17.10 21.65
CA THR A 89 -32.81 17.91 22.52
C THR A 89 -34.27 17.45 22.52
N LYS A 90 -34.82 17.01 21.38
CA LYS A 90 -36.24 16.59 21.30
C LYS A 90 -36.48 15.15 21.74
N TYR A 91 -35.50 14.26 21.58
CA TYR A 91 -35.66 12.82 21.84
C TYR A 91 -34.47 12.24 22.63
N PRO A 92 -34.18 12.73 23.85
CA PRO A 92 -32.99 12.34 24.60
C PRO A 92 -32.98 10.83 24.92
N GLY A 93 -34.14 10.22 25.20
CA GLY A 93 -34.23 8.79 25.49
C GLY A 93 -33.91 7.90 24.28
N LEU A 94 -34.43 8.24 23.09
CA LEU A 94 -34.13 7.48 21.87
C LEU A 94 -32.67 7.64 21.48
N PHE A 95 -32.13 8.85 21.60
CA PHE A 95 -30.73 9.14 21.34
C PHE A 95 -29.80 8.34 22.27
N LEU A 96 -30.14 8.21 23.56
CA LEU A 96 -29.40 7.40 24.52
C LEU A 96 -29.43 5.91 24.18
N VAL A 97 -30.59 5.37 23.77
CA VAL A 97 -30.70 3.95 23.36
C VAL A 97 -29.85 3.68 22.12
N VAL A 98 -29.88 4.56 21.12
CA VAL A 98 -29.09 4.42 19.90
C VAL A 98 -27.59 4.53 20.19
N SER A 99 -27.18 5.51 21.00
CA SER A 99 -25.77 5.71 21.34
C SER A 99 -25.18 4.58 22.19
N LEU A 100 -26.01 3.84 22.94
CA LEU A 100 -25.62 2.62 23.64
C LEU A 100 -25.62 1.39 22.71
N ALA A 101 -26.62 1.27 21.83
CA ALA A 101 -26.76 0.12 20.95
C ALA A 101 -25.62 0.02 19.92
N VAL A 102 -25.16 1.14 19.36
CA VAL A 102 -24.05 1.17 18.38
C VAL A 102 -22.74 0.57 18.93
N PRO A 103 -22.17 1.01 20.06
CA PRO A 103 -20.94 0.42 20.58
C PRO A 103 -21.14 -1.02 21.06
N CYS A 104 -22.30 -1.39 21.62
CA CYS A 104 -22.58 -2.77 22.00
C CYS A 104 -22.60 -3.70 20.77
N THR A 105 -23.25 -3.29 19.68
CA THR A 105 -23.30 -4.07 18.44
C THR A 105 -21.94 -4.17 17.76
N LEU A 106 -21.17 -3.06 17.71
CA LEU A 106 -19.80 -3.09 17.20
C LEU A 106 -18.88 -3.99 18.03
N SER A 107 -19.01 -3.96 19.36
CA SER A 107 -18.25 -4.82 20.27
C SER A 107 -18.58 -6.30 20.04
N TYR A 108 -19.87 -6.62 19.92
CA TYR A 108 -20.32 -7.98 19.63
C TYR A 108 -19.76 -8.50 18.29
N LEU A 109 -19.88 -7.69 17.23
CA LEU A 109 -19.35 -8.05 15.91
C LEU A 109 -17.82 -8.21 15.91
N GLY A 110 -17.09 -7.38 16.66
CA GLY A 110 -15.64 -7.50 16.80
C GLY A 110 -15.22 -8.82 17.48
N ILE A 111 -15.97 -9.25 18.50
CA ILE A 111 -15.74 -10.54 19.18
C ILE A 111 -16.05 -11.71 18.25
N GLU A 112 -17.12 -11.62 17.45
CA GLU A 112 -17.47 -12.67 16.50
C GLU A 112 -16.45 -12.78 15.35
N ALA A 113 -16.03 -11.65 14.78
CA ALA A 113 -15.00 -11.59 13.73
C ALA A 113 -13.62 -12.08 14.20
N SER A 114 -13.28 -11.88 15.47
CA SER A 114 -12.05 -12.39 16.08
C SER A 114 -12.13 -13.87 16.49
N ASN A 115 -13.22 -14.58 16.14
CA ASN A 115 -13.47 -15.96 16.54
C ASN A 115 -13.39 -16.15 18.07
N ARG A 116 -13.81 -15.13 18.82
CA ARG A 116 -13.68 -15.02 20.29
C ARG A 116 -12.25 -15.14 20.82
N THR A 117 -11.25 -15.08 19.96
CA THR A 117 -9.83 -15.06 20.33
C THR A 117 -9.32 -13.64 20.14
N LEU A 118 -9.27 -12.88 21.23
CA LEU A 118 -8.66 -11.57 21.26
C LEU A 118 -7.14 -11.79 21.25
N ASN A 119 -6.54 -11.86 20.07
CA ASN A 119 -5.09 -11.95 19.92
C ASN A 119 -4.51 -10.55 20.16
N VAL A 120 -4.48 -10.15 21.43
CA VAL A 120 -3.80 -8.95 21.87
C VAL A 120 -2.31 -9.24 21.73
N ASN A 121 -1.67 -8.65 20.72
CA ASN A 121 -0.23 -8.72 20.61
C ASN A 121 0.36 -7.84 21.74
N LEU A 122 0.60 -8.45 22.89
CA LEU A 122 1.24 -7.82 24.05
C LEU A 122 2.76 -7.77 23.89
N ASP A 123 3.27 -8.06 22.70
CA ASP A 123 4.69 -8.00 22.44
C ASP A 123 5.13 -6.53 22.38
N PHE A 124 5.60 -6.03 23.52
CA PHE A 124 6.17 -4.70 23.65
C PHE A 124 7.33 -4.48 22.68
N LEU A 125 8.01 -5.55 22.25
CA LEU A 125 9.03 -5.46 21.19
C LEU A 125 8.42 -4.99 19.87
N THR A 126 7.21 -5.43 19.49
CA THR A 126 6.58 -4.96 18.25
C THR A 126 6.18 -3.49 18.33
N TYR A 127 5.71 -3.04 19.49
CA TYR A 127 5.38 -1.62 19.71
C TYR A 127 6.60 -0.71 19.77
N LEU A 128 7.71 -1.18 20.33
CA LEU A 128 8.99 -0.44 20.34
C LEU A 128 9.71 -0.52 18.99
N ALA A 129 9.56 -1.64 18.29
CA ALA A 129 10.08 -1.87 16.94
C ALA A 129 9.45 -0.94 15.91
N MET A 130 8.17 -0.60 16.08
CA MET A 130 7.42 0.20 15.10
C MET A 130 7.99 1.63 14.89
N ASP A 131 8.81 2.14 15.81
CA ASP A 131 9.52 3.43 15.68
C ASP A 131 11.04 3.27 15.44
N SER A 132 11.54 2.04 15.28
CA SER A 132 12.96 1.81 14.97
C SER A 132 13.19 1.75 13.47
N ASP A 133 14.19 2.52 12.99
CA ASP A 133 14.59 2.55 11.57
C ASP A 133 14.93 1.15 11.01
N GLU A 134 15.31 0.21 11.89
CA GLU A 134 15.63 -1.18 11.56
C GLU A 134 14.39 -2.00 11.14
N VAL A 135 13.21 -1.67 11.67
CA VAL A 135 11.96 -2.36 11.32
C VAL A 135 11.34 -1.76 10.08
N VAL A 136 11.50 -0.45 9.88
CA VAL A 136 11.20 0.18 8.58
C VAL A 136 12.08 -0.46 7.48
N PHE A 137 13.36 -0.70 7.78
CA PHE A 137 14.24 -1.43 6.86
C PHE A 137 13.80 -2.90 6.66
N GLY A 138 13.40 -3.60 7.73
CA GLY A 138 12.87 -4.95 7.66
C GLY A 138 11.60 -5.06 6.81
N ASP A 139 10.63 -4.16 7.02
CA ASP A 139 9.39 -4.11 6.23
C ASP A 139 9.66 -3.75 4.76
N HIS A 140 10.63 -2.85 4.50
CA HIS A 140 11.07 -2.56 3.14
C HIS A 140 11.79 -3.73 2.49
N PHE A 141 12.60 -4.48 3.26
CA PHE A 141 13.27 -5.68 2.78
C PHE A 141 12.25 -6.78 2.47
N ASP A 142 11.28 -7.03 3.34
CA ASP A 142 10.22 -8.02 3.12
C ASP A 142 9.33 -7.64 1.93
N ALA A 143 8.97 -6.36 1.79
CA ALA A 143 8.27 -5.86 0.61
C ALA A 143 9.10 -6.03 -0.68
N ALA A 144 10.41 -5.75 -0.62
CA ALA A 144 11.31 -5.95 -1.76
C ALA A 144 11.43 -7.44 -2.12
N VAL A 145 11.50 -8.34 -1.13
CA VAL A 145 11.51 -9.79 -1.31
C VAL A 145 10.19 -10.26 -1.95
N ASP A 146 9.04 -9.74 -1.53
CA ASP A 146 7.75 -10.10 -2.12
C ASP A 146 7.59 -9.57 -3.55
N PHE A 147 8.04 -8.33 -3.84
CA PHE A 147 8.15 -7.83 -5.21
C PHE A 147 9.09 -8.68 -6.06
N GLN A 148 10.20 -9.16 -5.50
CA GLN A 148 11.10 -10.08 -6.18
C GLN A 148 10.42 -11.42 -6.47
N LYS A 149 9.64 -12.00 -5.53
CA LYS A 149 8.89 -13.24 -5.78
C LYS A 149 7.86 -13.07 -6.90
N GLU A 150 7.13 -11.97 -6.92
CA GLU A 150 6.17 -11.68 -8.01
C GLU A 150 6.88 -11.49 -9.35
N THR A 151 8.02 -10.79 -9.34
CA THR A 151 8.82 -10.58 -10.55
C THR A 151 9.44 -11.89 -11.04
N MET A 152 9.96 -12.72 -10.14
CA MET A 152 10.50 -14.05 -10.47
C MET A 152 9.41 -14.98 -10.99
N ALA A 153 8.21 -15.00 -10.40
CA ALA A 153 7.09 -15.78 -10.91
C ALA A 153 6.67 -15.34 -12.33
N LYS A 154 6.78 -14.04 -12.63
CA LYS A 154 6.51 -13.49 -13.96
C LYS A 154 7.63 -13.83 -14.96
N PHE A 155 8.89 -13.86 -14.50
CA PHE A 155 10.05 -14.25 -15.31
C PHE A 155 10.12 -15.75 -15.58
N ASP A 156 9.72 -16.61 -14.64
CA ASP A 156 9.60 -18.07 -14.86
C ASP A 156 8.65 -18.35 -16.03
N GLY A 157 7.56 -17.60 -16.15
CA GLY A 157 6.65 -17.69 -17.30
C GLY A 157 7.24 -17.22 -18.64
N ILE A 158 8.23 -16.32 -18.63
CA ILE A 158 8.91 -15.84 -19.85
C ILE A 158 10.04 -16.79 -20.26
N CYS A 159 10.77 -17.33 -19.29
CA CYS A 159 11.80 -18.35 -19.52
C CYS A 159 11.21 -19.66 -20.08
N ASP A 160 9.98 -20.02 -19.73
CA ASP A 160 9.27 -21.16 -20.32
C ASP A 160 8.89 -20.93 -21.80
N VAL A 161 8.62 -19.69 -22.22
CA VAL A 161 8.23 -19.35 -23.60
C VAL A 161 9.44 -19.32 -24.54
N VAL A 162 10.63 -19.00 -24.03
CA VAL A 162 11.88 -19.02 -24.83
C VAL A 162 12.47 -20.43 -24.96
N GLN A 163 12.03 -21.39 -24.12
CA GLN A 163 12.63 -22.73 -24.03
C GLN A 163 11.93 -23.86 -24.81
N ASN A 164 10.95 -23.59 -25.68
CA ASN A 164 10.50 -24.60 -26.65
C ASN A 164 9.83 -23.99 -27.88
N PRO A 165 10.24 -24.44 -29.07
CA PRO A 165 9.22 -25.02 -29.92
C PRO A 165 9.28 -26.55 -29.99
N ASP A 166 10.43 -27.19 -29.75
CA ASP A 166 10.51 -28.65 -29.86
C ASP A 166 11.51 -29.31 -28.90
N LYS A 167 10.93 -30.05 -27.96
CA LYS A 167 11.56 -30.87 -26.94
C LYS A 167 12.68 -31.75 -27.52
N SER A 168 13.91 -31.60 -27.02
CA SER A 168 14.79 -32.71 -26.56
C SER A 168 16.27 -32.31 -26.52
N ARG A 169 16.81 -32.01 -25.33
CA ARG A 169 17.77 -32.88 -24.60
C ARG A 169 18.48 -32.11 -23.48
N ARG A 170 18.28 -32.62 -22.27
CA ARG A 170 18.92 -32.30 -20.98
C ARG A 170 18.35 -31.08 -20.24
N HIS A 171 17.17 -31.32 -19.64
CA HIS A 171 16.78 -30.64 -18.41
C HIS A 171 17.82 -30.91 -17.32
N LEU A 172 18.68 -29.92 -17.12
CA LEU A 172 19.51 -29.75 -15.93
C LEU A 172 19.41 -28.27 -15.54
N ALA A 173 18.17 -27.76 -15.45
CA ALA A 173 17.88 -26.56 -14.68
C ALA A 173 17.97 -26.95 -13.20
N GLN A 174 19.18 -27.23 -12.73
CA GLN A 174 19.47 -27.09 -11.31
C GLN A 174 19.20 -25.63 -11.01
N GLN A 175 18.08 -25.36 -10.33
CA GLN A 175 17.81 -24.06 -9.72
C GLN A 175 19.02 -23.72 -8.86
N GLY A 176 19.90 -22.86 -9.37
CA GLY A 176 20.99 -22.29 -8.60
C GLY A 176 20.41 -21.47 -7.46
N GLU A 177 21.15 -21.38 -6.36
CA GLU A 177 20.81 -20.44 -5.30
C GLU A 177 21.26 -19.06 -5.76
N ARG A 178 20.38 -18.07 -5.68
CA ARG A 178 20.69 -16.69 -6.04
C ARG A 178 21.00 -15.91 -4.77
N MET A 179 22.13 -15.21 -4.78
CA MET A 179 22.51 -14.25 -3.76
C MET A 179 22.45 -12.86 -4.37
N ASP A 180 21.72 -11.94 -3.73
CA ASP A 180 21.68 -10.53 -4.12
C ASP A 180 22.51 -9.71 -3.13
N ILE A 181 23.46 -8.94 -3.65
CA ILE A 181 24.20 -7.93 -2.91
C ILE A 181 23.59 -6.58 -3.27
N PHE A 182 23.14 -5.86 -2.24
CA PHE A 182 22.52 -4.56 -2.40
C PHE A 182 23.51 -3.46 -2.05
N TYR A 183 23.58 -2.44 -2.91
CA TYR A 183 24.41 -1.26 -2.72
C TYR A 183 23.51 -0.07 -2.48
N GLN A 184 23.84 0.72 -1.47
CA GLN A 184 23.10 1.91 -1.12
C GLN A 184 24.03 3.12 -1.06
N SER A 185 23.54 4.26 -1.56
CA SER A 185 24.22 5.53 -1.37
C SER A 185 24.35 5.82 0.14
N PRO A 186 25.54 6.25 0.63
CA PRO A 186 25.72 6.62 2.04
C PRO A 186 24.91 7.88 2.41
N GLU A 187 24.58 8.71 1.41
CA GLU A 187 23.66 9.82 1.58
C GLU A 187 22.23 9.29 1.44
N TRP A 188 21.48 9.27 2.54
CA TRP A 188 20.15 8.64 2.59
C TRP A 188 19.01 9.56 2.13
N THR A 189 19.25 10.87 2.04
CA THR A 189 18.22 11.86 1.71
C THR A 189 18.21 12.19 0.22
N TRP A 190 17.09 11.90 -0.45
CA TRP A 190 16.80 12.29 -1.83
C TRP A 190 16.96 13.80 -2.08
N GLU A 191 16.77 14.62 -1.05
CA GLU A 191 16.98 16.08 -1.10
C GLU A 191 18.44 16.49 -1.38
N LYS A 192 19.41 15.62 -1.12
CA LYS A 192 20.84 15.91 -1.31
C LYS A 192 21.40 15.41 -2.64
N GLY A 193 20.57 14.85 -3.52
CA GLY A 193 21.06 14.29 -4.79
C GLY A 193 21.83 12.99 -4.60
N ALA A 194 21.43 12.19 -3.61
CA ALA A 194 21.98 10.88 -3.37
C ALA A 194 21.92 10.03 -4.65
N ASN A 195 23.06 9.43 -5.00
CA ASN A 195 23.21 8.63 -6.21
C ASN A 195 24.27 7.55 -5.98
N VAL A 196 23.89 6.29 -6.21
CA VAL A 196 24.77 5.13 -6.15
C VAL A 196 25.61 5.00 -7.43
N PHE A 197 25.19 5.64 -8.53
CA PHE A 197 25.90 5.63 -9.81
C PHE A 197 26.95 6.74 -9.89
N THR A 198 27.79 6.86 -8.87
CA THR A 198 29.01 7.68 -8.97
C THR A 198 30.17 6.86 -9.48
N ALA A 199 31.16 7.49 -10.12
CA ALA A 199 32.37 6.81 -10.57
C ALA A 199 33.05 6.03 -9.43
N ALA A 200 33.16 6.63 -8.24
CA ALA A 200 33.76 5.98 -7.08
C ALA A 200 32.96 4.74 -6.63
N SER A 201 31.63 4.84 -6.56
CA SER A 201 30.75 3.71 -6.21
C SER A 201 30.83 2.59 -7.24
N LEU A 202 30.83 2.90 -8.54
CA LEU A 202 30.93 1.91 -9.62
C LEU A 202 32.26 1.17 -9.60
N HIS A 203 33.37 1.87 -9.35
CA HIS A 203 34.67 1.25 -9.14
C HIS A 203 34.67 0.35 -7.90
N GLY A 204 34.10 0.79 -6.78
CA GLY A 204 34.00 -0.02 -5.57
C GLY A 204 33.14 -1.27 -5.74
N ILE A 205 32.04 -1.19 -6.50
CA ILE A 205 31.22 -2.34 -6.88
C ILE A 205 32.05 -3.32 -7.70
N LYS A 206 32.75 -2.85 -8.74
CA LYS A 206 33.58 -3.70 -9.59
C LYS A 206 34.70 -4.39 -8.80
N GLU A 207 35.40 -3.64 -7.95
CA GLU A 207 36.46 -4.18 -7.09
C GLU A 207 35.92 -5.25 -6.13
N LEU A 208 34.76 -5.00 -5.52
CA LEU A 208 34.10 -5.99 -4.66
C LEU A 208 33.80 -7.28 -5.44
N GLU A 209 33.29 -7.15 -6.66
CA GLU A 209 32.94 -8.28 -7.51
C GLU A 209 34.17 -9.10 -7.93
N GLU A 210 35.27 -8.42 -8.25
CA GLU A 210 36.57 -9.05 -8.50
C GLU A 210 37.08 -9.79 -7.26
N ARG A 211 37.02 -9.17 -6.07
CA ARG A 211 37.37 -9.82 -4.81
C ARG A 211 36.53 -11.06 -4.52
N ILE A 212 35.22 -11.04 -4.83
CA ILE A 212 34.37 -12.22 -4.69
C ILE A 212 34.80 -13.33 -5.65
N LYS A 213 35.15 -12.99 -6.91
CA LYS A 213 35.62 -13.95 -7.91
C LYS A 213 36.97 -14.58 -7.51
N GLU A 214 37.81 -13.83 -6.81
CA GLU A 214 39.11 -14.27 -6.28
C GLU A 214 39.02 -15.04 -4.95
N HIS A 215 37.86 -15.00 -4.28
CA HIS A 215 37.69 -15.63 -2.96
C HIS A 215 37.89 -17.15 -3.02
N PRO A 216 38.65 -17.73 -2.06
CA PRO A 216 38.88 -19.18 -2.02
C PRO A 216 37.58 -19.98 -1.98
N GLY A 217 37.39 -20.85 -2.97
CA GLY A 217 36.19 -21.68 -3.10
C GLY A 217 35.12 -21.11 -4.02
N TRP A 218 35.29 -19.88 -4.53
CA TRP A 218 34.38 -19.30 -5.54
C TRP A 218 34.20 -20.25 -6.73
N ALA A 219 35.29 -20.71 -7.37
CA ALA A 219 35.24 -21.56 -8.55
C ALA A 219 34.50 -22.91 -8.35
N SER A 220 34.48 -23.43 -7.12
CA SER A 220 33.77 -24.67 -6.76
C SER A 220 32.29 -24.45 -6.41
N ASN A 221 31.95 -23.25 -5.93
CA ASN A 221 30.62 -22.91 -5.41
C ASN A 221 29.79 -22.07 -6.39
N CYS A 222 30.39 -21.44 -7.39
CA CYS A 222 29.68 -20.68 -8.41
C CYS A 222 28.76 -21.57 -9.25
N TYR A 223 27.66 -21.00 -9.74
CA TYR A 223 26.84 -21.68 -10.75
C TYR A 223 27.63 -21.76 -12.06
N GLN A 224 27.86 -22.97 -12.55
CA GLN A 224 28.68 -23.19 -13.74
C GLN A 224 27.81 -23.28 -15.00
N VAL A 225 28.14 -22.49 -16.00
CA VAL A 225 27.51 -22.50 -17.33
C VAL A 225 28.51 -22.98 -18.38
N PHE A 226 28.01 -23.67 -19.40
CA PHE A 226 28.84 -24.08 -20.53
C PHE A 226 28.90 -22.95 -21.54
N ALA A 227 30.02 -22.23 -21.57
CA ALA A 227 30.26 -21.10 -22.47
C ALA A 227 31.54 -21.37 -23.27
N HIS A 228 31.50 -21.16 -24.59
CA HIS A 228 32.68 -21.26 -25.46
C HIS A 228 33.44 -22.59 -25.33
N SER A 229 32.69 -23.70 -25.22
CA SER A 229 33.24 -25.06 -25.05
C SER A 229 33.97 -25.32 -23.72
N LYS A 230 33.85 -24.44 -22.74
CA LYS A 230 34.41 -24.62 -21.40
C LYS A 230 33.34 -24.41 -20.33
N LEU A 231 33.50 -25.12 -19.21
CA LEU A 231 32.68 -24.91 -18.03
C LEU A 231 33.26 -23.69 -17.29
N GLN A 232 32.48 -22.63 -17.17
CA GLN A 232 32.89 -21.37 -16.52
C GLN A 232 31.82 -20.94 -15.51
N CYS A 233 32.19 -20.17 -14.50
CA CYS A 233 31.20 -19.55 -13.62
C CYS A 233 30.29 -18.63 -14.44
N ALA A 234 29.00 -18.62 -14.11
CA ALA A 234 28.06 -17.66 -14.66
C ALA A 234 28.55 -16.23 -14.36
N PRO A 235 28.40 -15.30 -15.31
CA PRO A 235 28.71 -13.91 -15.06
C PRO A 235 27.81 -13.38 -13.94
N PHE A 236 28.30 -12.38 -13.23
CA PHE A 236 27.46 -11.66 -12.29
C PHE A 236 26.40 -10.91 -13.07
N TRP A 237 25.17 -10.90 -12.58
CA TRP A 237 24.16 -10.03 -13.13
C TRP A 237 24.23 -8.71 -12.36
N SER A 238 25.15 -7.86 -12.82
CA SER A 238 25.51 -6.58 -12.21
C SER A 238 25.27 -5.43 -13.18
N VAL A 239 25.07 -4.24 -12.63
CA VAL A 239 25.14 -2.97 -13.37
C VAL A 239 26.57 -2.64 -13.81
N SER A 240 27.60 -3.09 -13.08
CA SER A 240 29.01 -2.75 -13.34
C SER A 240 29.44 -3.10 -14.77
N ASP A 241 29.07 -4.29 -15.27
CA ASP A 241 29.40 -4.77 -16.61
C ASP A 241 28.90 -3.86 -17.74
N ARG A 242 27.93 -2.97 -17.47
CA ARG A 242 27.44 -1.97 -18.43
C ARG A 242 28.28 -0.71 -18.43
N PHE A 243 28.67 -0.27 -17.23
CA PHE A 243 29.43 0.97 -17.03
C PHE A 243 30.88 0.85 -17.44
N PHE A 244 31.44 -0.35 -17.50
CA PHE A 244 32.81 -0.56 -17.95
C PHE A 244 32.86 -1.14 -19.37
N ASP A 245 33.85 -0.72 -20.15
CA ASP A 245 34.15 -1.35 -21.44
C ASP A 245 35.04 -2.59 -21.28
N SER A 246 35.41 -3.21 -22.41
CA SER A 246 36.30 -4.39 -22.43
C SER A 246 37.70 -4.11 -21.90
N ASP A 247 38.15 -2.85 -21.95
CA ASP A 247 39.45 -2.41 -21.44
C ASP A 247 39.36 -1.99 -19.96
N GLY A 248 38.16 -2.07 -19.37
CA GLY A 248 37.88 -1.72 -17.99
C GLY A 248 37.78 -0.22 -17.73
N GLN A 249 37.67 0.61 -18.77
CA GLN A 249 37.46 2.05 -18.64
C GLN A 249 35.99 2.34 -18.36
N LEU A 250 35.76 3.35 -17.52
CA LEU A 250 34.42 3.81 -17.18
C LEU A 250 33.84 4.60 -18.36
N LYS A 251 32.69 4.16 -18.86
CA LYS A 251 31.91 4.86 -19.89
C LYS A 251 31.21 6.08 -19.27
N ASP A 252 30.66 6.92 -20.14
CA ASP A 252 29.81 8.03 -19.70
C ASP A 252 28.60 7.50 -18.92
N ILE A 253 28.50 7.89 -17.65
CA ILE A 253 27.52 7.33 -16.71
C ILE A 253 26.09 7.67 -17.15
N ASP A 254 25.84 8.93 -17.53
CA ASP A 254 24.50 9.40 -17.90
C ASP A 254 24.02 8.70 -19.17
N SER A 255 24.90 8.50 -20.16
CA SER A 255 24.58 7.72 -21.36
C SER A 255 24.18 6.29 -21.03
N VAL A 256 24.93 5.59 -20.17
CA VAL A 256 24.62 4.20 -19.80
C VAL A 256 23.31 4.11 -19.01
N LEU A 257 23.02 5.09 -18.17
CA LEU A 257 21.78 5.16 -17.40
C LEU A 257 20.55 5.38 -18.29
N LEU A 258 20.67 6.19 -19.34
CA LEU A 258 19.64 6.34 -20.36
C LEU A 258 19.41 5.03 -21.12
N ASP A 259 20.48 4.36 -21.57
CA ASP A 259 20.38 3.05 -22.24
C ASP A 259 19.68 2.02 -21.34
N MET A 260 19.98 2.01 -20.03
CA MET A 260 19.32 1.15 -19.06
C MET A 260 17.80 1.40 -18.95
N LEU A 261 17.36 2.67 -19.04
CA LEU A 261 15.94 3.02 -19.07
C LEU A 261 15.27 2.51 -20.35
N GLU A 262 15.91 2.69 -21.50
CA GLU A 262 15.40 2.23 -22.80
C GLU A 262 15.25 0.70 -22.84
N GLU A 263 16.19 -0.03 -22.25
CA GLU A 263 16.13 -1.49 -22.12
C GLU A 263 15.16 -1.99 -21.04
N GLY A 264 14.58 -1.09 -20.23
CA GLY A 264 13.63 -1.45 -19.17
C GLY A 264 14.28 -2.11 -17.95
N LEU A 265 15.55 -1.81 -17.66
CA LEU A 265 16.31 -2.38 -16.54
C LEU A 265 16.04 -1.72 -15.19
N VAL A 266 14.83 -1.19 -15.02
CA VAL A 266 14.37 -0.50 -13.80
C VAL A 266 14.40 -1.40 -12.56
N THR A 267 14.50 -2.73 -12.75
CA THR A 267 14.61 -3.69 -11.63
C THR A 267 15.95 -3.63 -10.87
N MET A 268 16.93 -2.89 -11.37
CA MET A 268 18.23 -2.68 -10.72
C MET A 268 18.37 -1.29 -10.09
N THR A 269 17.31 -0.49 -10.14
CA THR A 269 17.24 0.87 -9.62
C THR A 269 16.05 1.00 -8.66
N ASP A 270 15.97 2.11 -7.94
CA ASP A 270 14.78 2.45 -7.16
C ASP A 270 13.64 3.02 -8.02
N LYS A 271 12.51 3.28 -7.37
CA LYS A 271 11.28 3.79 -7.99
C LYS A 271 11.36 5.25 -8.49
N TYR A 272 12.39 6.00 -8.10
CA TYR A 272 12.58 7.40 -8.46
C TYR A 272 13.48 7.56 -9.70
N PHE A 273 14.12 6.48 -10.14
CA PHE A 273 14.92 6.46 -11.36
C PHE A 273 14.02 6.61 -12.59
N SER A 274 14.25 7.67 -13.37
CA SER A 274 13.44 8.04 -14.54
C SER A 274 14.24 8.89 -15.54
N VAL A 275 13.66 9.18 -16.70
CA VAL A 275 14.31 10.03 -17.72
C VAL A 275 14.63 11.43 -17.20
N GLU A 276 13.83 11.95 -16.26
CA GLU A 276 14.04 13.25 -15.63
C GLU A 276 15.00 13.19 -14.43
N ASN A 277 15.23 11.99 -13.89
CA ASN A 277 16.06 11.75 -12.72
C ASN A 277 16.87 10.45 -12.89
N LEU A 278 18.08 10.60 -13.44
CA LEU A 278 19.04 9.49 -13.59
C LEU A 278 19.79 9.16 -12.28
N ALA A 279 19.32 9.63 -11.13
CA ALA A 279 19.87 9.25 -9.84
C ALA A 279 19.08 8.08 -9.24
N SER A 280 19.79 7.16 -8.59
CA SER A 280 19.17 6.14 -7.74
C SER A 280 19.97 5.98 -6.46
N ASN A 281 19.29 5.80 -5.34
CA ASN A 281 19.91 5.53 -4.05
C ASN A 281 20.34 4.09 -3.88
N PHE A 282 19.96 3.21 -4.82
CA PHE A 282 20.04 1.78 -4.65
C PHE A 282 20.37 1.09 -5.95
N THR A 283 21.27 0.11 -5.88
CA THR A 283 21.45 -0.85 -6.96
C THR A 283 21.79 -2.24 -6.40
N ARG A 284 21.92 -3.24 -7.27
CA ARG A 284 22.20 -4.61 -6.85
C ARG A 284 23.06 -5.38 -7.83
N THR A 285 23.79 -6.34 -7.29
CA THR A 285 24.47 -7.40 -8.05
C THR A 285 23.88 -8.74 -7.65
N SER A 286 23.46 -9.49 -8.65
CA SER A 286 22.92 -10.83 -8.47
C SER A 286 23.96 -11.88 -8.87
N ILE A 287 24.22 -12.80 -7.95
CA ILE A 287 25.21 -13.86 -8.09
C ILE A 287 24.51 -15.20 -8.05
N TYR A 288 24.81 -16.05 -9.04
CA TYR A 288 24.27 -17.40 -9.10
C TYR A 288 25.27 -18.40 -8.54
N LEU A 289 24.82 -19.17 -7.57
CA LEU A 289 25.60 -20.17 -6.87
C LEU A 289 25.04 -21.57 -7.14
N ARG A 290 25.89 -22.58 -7.03
CA ARG A 290 25.50 -23.98 -7.17
C ARG A 290 24.55 -24.36 -6.04
N LYS A 291 23.49 -25.12 -6.33
CA LYS A 291 22.57 -25.57 -5.28
C LYS A 291 23.29 -26.32 -4.16
N GLY A 292 22.99 -25.98 -2.90
CA GLY A 292 23.63 -26.59 -1.73
C GLY A 292 25.04 -26.07 -1.46
N VAL A 293 25.33 -24.82 -1.82
CA VAL A 293 26.53 -24.16 -1.31
C VAL A 293 26.50 -24.21 0.21
N GLY A 294 27.58 -24.72 0.81
CA GLY A 294 27.66 -24.86 2.26
C GLY A 294 27.53 -23.50 2.94
N SER A 295 26.86 -23.48 4.10
CA SER A 295 26.75 -22.27 4.93
C SER A 295 28.11 -21.67 5.29
N ASP A 296 29.17 -22.49 5.25
CA ASP A 296 30.54 -22.06 5.53
C ASP A 296 31.10 -21.12 4.46
N PHE A 297 30.80 -21.35 3.16
CA PHE A 297 31.22 -20.42 2.11
C PHE A 297 30.60 -19.03 2.30
N PHE A 298 29.30 -18.96 2.62
CA PHE A 298 28.63 -17.69 2.89
C PHE A 298 29.17 -17.00 4.14
N LYS A 299 29.47 -17.77 5.21
CA LYS A 299 30.11 -17.21 6.42
C LYS A 299 31.48 -16.63 6.13
N ASP A 300 32.30 -17.35 5.37
CA ASP A 300 33.64 -16.89 5.00
C ASP A 300 33.55 -15.67 4.08
N LEU A 301 32.67 -15.67 3.09
CA LEU A 301 32.44 -14.52 2.20
C LEU A 301 31.98 -13.28 2.99
N HIS A 302 31.04 -13.46 3.93
CA HIS A 302 30.56 -12.38 4.78
C HIS A 302 31.68 -11.82 5.65
N ARG A 303 32.44 -12.69 6.34
CA ARG A 303 33.53 -12.30 7.24
C ARG A 303 34.67 -11.61 6.50
N ASP A 304 35.07 -12.12 5.34
CA ASP A 304 36.32 -11.71 4.69
C ASP A 304 36.13 -10.57 3.68
N ILE A 305 34.92 -10.42 3.12
CA ILE A 305 34.66 -9.48 2.02
C ILE A 305 33.56 -8.46 2.35
N LEU A 306 32.41 -8.90 2.86
CA LEU A 306 31.26 -8.01 3.06
C LEU A 306 31.35 -7.19 4.36
N TRP A 307 32.08 -7.69 5.36
CA TRP A 307 32.23 -7.06 6.66
C TRP A 307 33.71 -6.99 7.11
N PRO A 308 34.59 -6.35 6.31
CA PRO A 308 36.00 -6.22 6.66
C PRO A 308 36.23 -5.34 7.90
#